data_AF-A0A523AD92-F1
#
_entry.id   AF-A0A523AD92-F1
#
_cell.length_a   1.000
_cell.length_b   1.000
_cell.length_c   1.000
_cell.angle_alpha   90.00
_cell.angle_beta   90.00
_cell.angle_gamma   90.00
#
_symmetry.space_group_name_H-M   'P 1'
#
loop_
_entity.id
_entity.type
_entity.pdbx_description
1 polymer ?
#
loop_
_entity_poly.entity_id
_entity_poly.type
_entity_poly.pdbx_seq_one_letter_code
_entity_poly.pdbx_strand_id
1 'polypeptide(L)'
;MKRVNTFILEGCPALYQLADNCARLYNELNFERRQAYMRYKRFEWYPKHLYEKYAPLIGSATAQQIINKNNEAWRSFLALKRLKAKGKLPEHIKKVSMPRYWKRNGRRELR
;
A
#
# COMPACT_ATOMS: atom_id res chain seq x y z
N MET A 1 -9.94 -14.85 -2.35
CA MET A 1 -8.99 -14.49 -3.43
C MET A 1 -7.64 -15.12 -3.10
N LYS A 2 -7.29 -16.24 -3.74
CA LYS A 2 -5.94 -16.82 -3.66
C LYS A 2 -4.97 -15.81 -4.29
N ARG A 3 -3.86 -15.50 -3.62
CA ARG A 3 -2.78 -14.74 -4.26
C ARG A 3 -2.21 -15.65 -5.34
N VAL A 4 -2.27 -15.23 -6.59
CA VAL A 4 -1.66 -15.97 -7.72
C VAL A 4 -0.13 -15.94 -7.65
N ASN A 5 0.43 -15.00 -6.89
CA ASN A 5 1.86 -14.89 -6.64
C ASN A 5 2.20 -15.42 -5.24
N THR A 6 2.21 -16.74 -5.09
CA THR A 6 2.75 -17.41 -3.90
C THR A 6 4.10 -18.02 -4.27
N PHE A 7 5.18 -17.36 -3.87
CA PHE A 7 6.53 -17.88 -4.03
C PHE A 7 6.93 -18.62 -2.77
N ILE A 8 7.50 -19.81 -2.92
CA ILE A 8 8.15 -20.52 -1.82
C ILE A 8 9.53 -19.90 -1.69
N LEU A 9 9.78 -19.20 -0.58
CA LEU A 9 11.09 -18.68 -0.26
C LEU A 9 11.87 -19.79 0.44
N GLU A 10 12.86 -20.36 -0.22
CA GLU A 10 13.76 -21.34 0.39
C GLU A 10 14.59 -20.64 1.49
N GLY A 11 14.19 -20.86 2.75
CA GLY A 11 15.01 -20.77 3.97
C GLY A 11 15.76 -19.49 4.33
N CYS A 12 15.89 -18.50 3.45
CA CYS A 12 16.83 -17.40 3.63
C CYS A 12 16.23 -16.29 4.52
N PRO A 13 16.78 -16.05 5.73
CA PRO A 13 16.26 -15.03 6.65
C PRO A 13 16.28 -13.62 6.06
N ALA A 14 17.25 -13.33 5.18
CA ALA A 14 17.37 -12.03 4.51
C ALA A 14 16.15 -11.71 3.61
N LEU A 15 15.59 -12.72 2.92
CA LEU A 15 14.41 -12.52 2.08
C LEU A 15 13.16 -12.23 2.90
N TYR A 16 13.04 -12.84 4.08
CA TYR A 16 11.96 -12.53 5.01
C TYR A 16 12.05 -11.10 5.55
N GLN A 17 13.25 -10.65 5.92
CA GLN A 17 13.46 -9.28 6.37
C GLN A 17 13.16 -8.27 5.27
N LEU A 18 13.60 -8.53 4.03
CA LEU A 18 13.31 -7.68 2.89
C LEU A 18 11.80 -7.59 2.63
N ALA A 19 11.10 -8.74 2.63
CA ALA A 19 9.65 -8.78 2.45
C ALA A 19 8.89 -8.06 3.58
N ASP A 20 9.35 -8.19 4.83
CA ASP A 20 8.75 -7.47 5.97
C ASP A 20 8.95 -5.95 5.83
N ASN A 21 10.16 -5.49 5.54
CA ASN A 21 10.44 -4.08 5.32
C ASN A 21 9.61 -3.48 4.16
N CYS A 22 9.41 -4.24 3.09
CA CYS A 22 8.51 -3.86 2.00
C CYS A 22 7.05 -3.67 2.49
N ALA A 23 6.55 -4.59 3.31
CA ALA A 23 5.22 -4.50 3.90
C ALA A 23 5.11 -3.33 4.90
N ARG A 24 6.18 -3.04 5.66
CA ARG A 24 6.27 -1.91 6.58
C ARG A 24 6.19 -0.58 5.83
N LEU A 25 6.97 -0.39 4.78
CA LEU A 25 6.92 0.80 3.92
C LEU A 25 5.51 1.04 3.38
N TYR A 26 4.88 0.00 2.81
CA TYR A 26 3.51 0.12 2.30
C TYR A 26 2.51 0.54 3.39
N ASN A 27 2.63 -0.06 4.58
CA ASN A 27 1.69 0.16 5.67
C ASN A 27 1.86 1.54 6.33
N GLU A 28 3.09 2.00 6.54
CA GLU A 28 3.39 3.33 7.08
C GLU A 28 2.90 4.41 6.11
N LEU A 29 3.26 4.31 4.83
CA LEU A 29 2.76 5.22 3.79
C LEU A 29 1.23 5.25 3.74
N ASN A 30 0.60 4.07 3.77
CA ASN A 30 -0.85 4.00 3.75
C ASN A 30 -1.48 4.61 5.01
N PHE A 31 -0.85 4.45 6.17
CA PHE A 31 -1.33 5.04 7.42
C PHE A 31 -1.32 6.56 7.34
N GLU A 32 -0.20 7.17 6.95
CA GLU A 32 -0.07 8.62 6.80
C GLU A 32 -1.15 9.19 5.87
N ARG A 33 -1.34 8.56 4.70
CA ARG A 33 -2.35 9.00 3.73
C ARG A 33 -3.77 8.85 4.23
N ARG A 34 -4.09 7.77 4.94
CA ARG A 34 -5.42 7.59 5.54
C ARG A 34 -5.68 8.64 6.61
N GLN A 35 -4.70 8.93 7.46
CA GLN A 35 -4.80 9.97 8.48
C GLN A 35 -5.02 11.34 7.82
N ALA A 36 -4.22 11.68 6.81
CA ALA A 36 -4.39 12.93 6.06
C ALA A 36 -5.79 13.01 5.42
N TYR A 37 -6.21 11.96 4.71
CA TYR A 37 -7.51 11.91 4.05
C TYR A 37 -8.69 12.04 5.04
N MET A 38 -8.64 11.33 6.17
CA MET A 38 -9.67 11.41 7.21
C MET A 38 -9.75 12.79 7.87
N ARG A 39 -8.61 13.51 7.96
CA ARG A 39 -8.51 14.87 8.49
C ARG A 39 -8.70 15.95 7.40
N TYR A 40 -9.12 15.57 6.19
CA TYR A 40 -9.25 16.46 5.04
C TYR A 40 -7.97 17.25 4.69
N LYS A 41 -6.81 16.71 5.06
CA LYS A 41 -5.50 17.26 4.72
C LYS A 41 -4.99 16.68 3.40
N ARG A 42 -4.21 17.48 2.68
CA ARG A 42 -3.46 17.00 1.51
C ARG A 42 -2.29 16.12 1.98
N PHE A 43 -1.95 15.12 1.20
CA PHE A 43 -0.76 14.30 1.39
C PHE A 43 0.11 14.37 0.14
N GLU A 44 1.40 14.08 0.32
CA GLU A 44 2.35 14.04 -0.78
C GLU A 44 2.31 12.68 -1.51
N TRP A 45 2.40 12.74 -2.85
CA TRP A 45 2.46 11.54 -3.68
C TRP A 45 3.82 10.85 -3.60
N TYR A 46 4.86 11.60 -3.27
CA TYR A 46 6.22 11.09 -3.09
C TYR A 46 6.71 11.40 -1.66
N PRO A 47 6.63 10.45 -0.73
CA PRO A 47 7.06 10.65 0.65
C PRO A 47 8.60 10.53 0.76
N LYS A 48 9.31 11.65 0.61
CA LYS A 48 10.78 11.67 0.61
C LYS A 48 11.36 11.03 1.89
N HIS A 49 10.76 11.32 3.05
CA HIS A 49 11.18 10.76 4.34
C HIS A 49 11.05 9.23 4.42
N LEU A 50 9.98 8.66 3.87
CA LEU A 50 9.82 7.20 3.83
C LEU A 50 10.75 6.56 2.81
N TYR A 51 10.99 7.22 1.67
CA TYR A 51 11.97 6.74 0.71
C TYR A 51 13.37 6.67 1.33
N GLU A 52 13.83 7.75 1.99
CA GLU A 52 15.13 7.81 2.66
C GLU A 52 15.26 6.77 3.78
N LYS A 53 14.18 6.51 4.52
CA LYS A 53 14.14 5.49 5.57
C LYS A 53 14.26 4.06 5.04
N TYR A 54 13.61 3.73 3.92
CA TYR A 54 13.48 2.35 3.45
C TYR A 54 14.39 2.00 2.27
N ALA A 55 14.83 2.95 1.45
CA ALA A 55 15.72 2.68 0.31
C ALA A 55 17.01 1.94 0.72
N PRO A 56 17.67 2.25 1.87
CA PRO A 56 18.83 1.48 2.33
C PRO A 56 18.49 0.04 2.77
N LEU A 57 17.23 -0.24 3.13
CA LEU A 57 16.81 -1.54 3.70
C LEU A 57 16.34 -2.53 2.63
N ILE A 58 15.69 -2.05 1.57
CA ILE A 58 15.06 -2.89 0.54
C ILE A 58 15.53 -2.59 -0.88
N GLY A 59 16.42 -1.62 -1.04
CA GLY A 59 16.88 -1.10 -2.31
C GLY A 59 16.01 0.03 -2.86
N SER A 60 16.66 1.01 -3.50
CA SER A 60 16.03 2.20 -4.09
C SER A 60 14.90 1.85 -5.06
N ALA A 61 15.16 0.94 -6.02
CA ALA A 61 14.18 0.54 -7.01
C ALA A 61 12.94 -0.08 -6.37
N THR A 62 13.12 -0.98 -5.40
CA THR A 62 12.02 -1.64 -4.67
C THR A 62 11.20 -0.64 -3.88
N ALA A 63 11.85 0.28 -3.14
CA ALA A 63 11.17 1.31 -2.38
C ALA A 63 10.30 2.21 -3.28
N GLN A 64 10.85 2.64 -4.43
CA GLN A 64 10.13 3.43 -5.42
C GLN A 64 8.90 2.67 -5.97
N GLN A 65 9.05 1.38 -6.29
CA GLN A 65 7.95 0.57 -6.81
C GLN A 65 6.82 0.39 -5.78
N ILE A 66 7.15 0.23 -4.50
CA ILE A 66 6.15 0.12 -3.43
C ILE A 66 5.37 1.42 -3.27
N ILE A 67 6.06 2.56 -3.30
CA ILE A 67 5.42 3.89 -3.29
C ILE A 67 4.48 4.03 -4.49
N ASN A 68 4.93 3.64 -5.69
CA ASN A 68 4.12 3.69 -6.90
C ASN A 68 2.88 2.79 -6.81
N LYS A 69 3.00 1.58 -6.27
CA LYS A 69 1.84 0.70 -6.06
C LYS A 69 0.85 1.24 -5.04
N ASN A 70 1.33 1.92 -4.01
CA ASN A 70 0.44 2.65 -3.10
C ASN A 70 -0.24 3.83 -3.82
N ASN A 71 0.50 4.58 -4.66
CA ASN A 71 -0.04 5.68 -5.47
C ASN A 71 -1.16 5.20 -6.39
N GLU A 72 -0.96 4.09 -7.10
CA GLU A 72 -1.97 3.45 -7.94
C GLU A 72 -3.25 3.14 -7.14
N ALA A 73 -3.12 2.47 -5.99
CA ALA A 73 -4.26 2.13 -5.15
C ALA A 73 -5.06 3.37 -4.70
N TRP A 74 -4.38 4.46 -4.33
CA TRP A 74 -5.03 5.72 -3.97
C TRP A 74 -5.67 6.42 -5.17
N ARG A 75 -5.01 6.45 -6.33
CA ARG A 75 -5.58 7.01 -7.57
C ARG A 75 -6.87 6.28 -7.95
N SER A 76 -6.88 4.94 -7.91
CA SER A 76 -8.08 4.13 -8.17
C SER A 76 -9.19 4.43 -7.16
N PHE A 77 -8.88 4.54 -5.87
CA PHE A 77 -9.87 4.89 -4.84
C PHE A 77 -10.49 6.28 -5.09
N LEU A 78 -9.66 7.29 -5.37
CA LEU A 78 -10.14 8.65 -5.63
C LEU A 78 -10.96 8.73 -6.92
N ALA A 79 -10.58 7.98 -7.96
CA ALA A 79 -11.37 7.88 -9.19
C ALA A 79 -12.76 7.27 -8.92
N LEU A 80 -12.83 6.17 -8.17
CA LEU A 80 -14.10 5.56 -7.76
C LEU A 80 -14.96 6.49 -6.92
N LYS A 81 -14.36 7.29 -6.03
CA LYS A 81 -15.07 8.31 -5.26
C LYS A 81 -15.68 9.40 -6.15
N ARG A 82 -14.96 9.87 -7.17
CA ARG A 82 -15.47 10.82 -8.16
C ARG A 82 -16.62 10.22 -8.98
N LEU A 83 -16.52 8.97 -9.40
CA LEU A 83 -17.59 8.26 -10.11
C LEU A 83 -18.84 8.10 -9.24
N LYS A 84 -18.66 7.73 -7.97
CA LYS A 84 -19.76 7.65 -6.99
C LYS A 84 -20.46 9.00 -6.81
N ALA A 85 -19.71 10.09 -6.72
CA ALA A 85 -20.29 11.45 -6.62
C ALA A 85 -21.08 11.85 -7.87
N LYS A 86 -20.73 11.32 -9.04
CA LYS A 86 -21.43 11.55 -10.32
C LYS A 86 -22.58 10.56 -10.59
N GLY A 87 -22.85 9.60 -9.68
CA GLY A 87 -23.82 8.53 -9.92
C GLY A 87 -23.43 7.51 -10.99
N LYS A 88 -22.17 7.53 -11.47
CA LYS A 88 -21.65 6.66 -12.54
C LYS A 88 -20.81 5.50 -11.99
N LEU A 89 -21.15 5.01 -10.80
CA LEU A 89 -20.42 3.89 -10.21
C LEU A 89 -20.86 2.58 -10.90
N PRO A 90 -19.93 1.72 -11.35
CA PRO A 90 -20.31 0.44 -11.93
C PRO A 90 -21.14 -0.40 -10.94
N GLU A 91 -22.20 -1.05 -11.43
CA GLU A 91 -23.15 -1.80 -10.60
C GLU A 91 -22.51 -2.93 -9.78
N HIS A 92 -21.44 -3.53 -10.29
CA HIS A 92 -20.71 -4.58 -9.59
C HIS A 92 -19.94 -4.06 -8.35
N ILE A 93 -19.73 -2.75 -8.22
CA ILE A 93 -19.00 -2.15 -7.09
C ILE A 93 -19.98 -1.71 -6.00
N LYS A 94 -20.25 -2.61 -5.04
CA LYS A 94 -21.15 -2.34 -3.91
C LYS A 94 -20.59 -1.33 -2.89
N LYS A 95 -19.25 -1.27 -2.73
CA LYS A 95 -18.60 -0.40 -1.73
C LYS A 95 -17.25 0.11 -2.19
N VAL A 96 -17.08 1.43 -2.15
CA VAL A 96 -15.78 2.10 -2.37
C VAL A 96 -15.07 2.26 -1.03
N SER A 97 -14.04 1.47 -0.77
CA SER A 97 -13.24 1.52 0.45
C SER A 97 -11.85 2.08 0.21
N MET A 98 -11.29 2.77 1.22
CA MET A 98 -9.88 3.17 1.22
C MET A 98 -8.94 1.98 1.05
N PRO A 99 -7.71 2.19 0.54
CA PRO A 99 -6.69 1.16 0.47
C PRO A 99 -6.46 0.47 1.82
N ARG A 100 -6.39 -0.86 1.79
CA ARG A 100 -6.23 -1.69 3.00
C ARG A 100 -4.75 -1.88 3.32
N TYR A 101 -4.46 -2.19 4.58
CA TYR A 101 -3.11 -2.58 4.98
C TYR A 101 -2.73 -3.93 4.40
N TRP A 102 -1.43 -4.10 4.15
CA TRP A 102 -0.85 -5.38 3.80
C TRP A 102 -0.84 -6.27 5.05
N LYS A 103 -1.46 -7.45 4.93
CA LYS A 103 -1.59 -8.45 6.00
C LYS A 103 -1.16 -9.83 5.49
N ARG A 104 -0.61 -10.67 6.37
CA ARG A 104 -0.37 -12.11 6.15
C ARG A 104 -1.43 -12.88 6.94
N ASN A 105 -2.20 -13.76 6.29
CA ASN A 105 -3.27 -14.54 6.95
C ASN A 105 -4.31 -13.70 7.73
N GLY A 106 -4.63 -12.49 7.25
CA GLY A 106 -5.62 -11.62 7.90
C GLY A 106 -5.12 -10.89 9.16
N ARG A 107 -3.90 -11.18 9.63
CA ARG A 107 -3.22 -10.52 10.74
C ARG A 107 -1.92 -9.85 10.26
N ARG A 108 -1.41 -8.89 11.02
CA ARG A 108 -0.01 -8.48 10.89
C ARG A 108 0.70 -9.19 12.03
N GLU A 109 1.49 -10.21 11.72
CA GLU A 109 2.46 -10.71 12.68
C GLU A 109 3.52 -9.62 12.78
N LEU A 110 3.44 -8.81 13.83
CA LEU A 110 4.59 -8.04 14.28
C LEU A 110 5.51 -9.07 14.93
N ARG A 111 6.60 -9.42 14.26
CA ARG A 111 7.75 -10.07 14.91
C ARG A 111 8.82 -9.02 15.09
#